data_AF-A0A0R2LAK9-F1
#
_entry.id   AF-A0A0R2LAK9-F1
#
_cell.length_a   1.000
_cell.length_b   1.000
_cell.length_c   1.000
_cell.angle_alpha   90.00
_cell.angle_beta   90.00
_cell.angle_gamma   90.00
#
_symmetry.space_group_name_H-M   'P 1'
#
loop_
_entity.id
_entity.type
_entity.pdbx_description
1 polymer ?
#
loop_
_entity_poly.entity_id
_entity_poly.type
_entity_poly.pdbx_seq_one_letter_code
_entity_poly.pdbx_strand_id
1 'polypeptide(L)'
;MIIILKAANQAEAIVDLQKHFGDHTDVFVHNNRVAIVGAKESDLTAAEQAAAEEIIMQHPAAVQSSRLFHPEDTVINLAHTIIGGGHFSLSAGPCSVESAEHVRKMAAVAKAGGATLLRGGAFKPRTSPYSFQGLEEDGLKFLRAAADEQGMDMITEVMDEMHVDMVNEYTDVFQIGARNMQNFSLLKAVGKMRKPVLLKRGMSGTIDDLMNAAEYIAAGGNTQIMLCERGIRTFDNKYTRNTFDVGAVSVLHELTHFPVIVDPSHAMGHTDLVTPMAVAGTAAGADGVVVEIHDDPAHAFSDGAQALKPDQFMEMAKRVQAVEALVAGWREEA
;
A
#
# COMPACT_ATOMS: atom_id res chain seq x y z
N MET A 1 15.81 -8.15 -18.23
CA MET A 1 15.19 -9.04 -19.22
C MET A 1 14.16 -9.91 -18.53
N ILE A 2 12.97 -10.10 -19.11
CA ILE A 2 11.98 -11.08 -18.65
C ILE A 2 11.79 -12.12 -19.75
N ILE A 3 11.86 -13.40 -19.40
CA ILE A 3 11.69 -14.53 -20.32
C ILE A 3 10.40 -15.24 -19.95
N ILE A 4 9.49 -15.39 -20.91
CA ILE A 4 8.33 -16.28 -20.78
C ILE A 4 8.75 -17.63 -21.37
N LEU A 5 8.73 -18.68 -20.56
CA LEU A 5 9.14 -20.02 -20.97
C LEU A 5 7.96 -20.81 -21.53
N LYS A 6 8.26 -21.63 -22.56
CA LYS A 6 7.31 -22.62 -23.08
C LYS A 6 7.00 -23.64 -22.00
N ALA A 7 5.76 -24.16 -22.01
CA ALA A 7 5.34 -25.20 -21.06
C ALA A 7 6.19 -26.49 -21.13
N ALA A 8 6.69 -26.83 -22.33
CA ALA A 8 7.59 -27.96 -22.51
C ALA A 8 8.96 -27.67 -21.88
N ASN A 9 9.38 -28.50 -20.92
CA ASN A 9 10.66 -28.41 -20.22
C ASN A 9 10.87 -27.14 -19.39
N GLN A 10 9.80 -26.43 -19.01
CA GLN A 10 9.86 -25.20 -18.21
C GLN A 10 10.72 -25.35 -16.94
N ALA A 11 10.53 -26.41 -16.16
CA ALA A 11 11.24 -26.62 -14.90
C ALA A 11 12.76 -26.77 -15.10
N GLU A 12 13.18 -27.46 -16.17
CA GLU A 12 14.59 -27.62 -16.52
C GLU A 12 15.20 -26.28 -16.98
N ALA A 13 14.48 -25.55 -17.84
CA ALA A 13 14.92 -24.24 -18.31
C ALA A 13 15.07 -23.21 -17.17
N ILE A 14 14.18 -23.24 -16.17
CA ILE A 14 14.31 -22.40 -14.97
C ILE A 14 15.61 -22.72 -14.22
N VAL A 15 15.89 -24.01 -13.99
CA VAL A 15 17.10 -24.43 -13.27
C VAL A 15 18.36 -24.04 -14.03
N ASP A 16 18.36 -24.21 -15.35
CA ASP A 16 19.48 -23.82 -16.21
C ASP A 16 19.74 -22.31 -16.15
N LEU A 17 18.70 -21.49 -16.30
CA LEU A 17 18.81 -20.03 -16.19
C LEU A 17 19.29 -19.59 -14.80
N GLN A 18 18.77 -20.20 -13.73
CA GLN A 18 19.21 -19.91 -12.36
C GLN A 18 20.68 -20.28 -12.15
N LYS A 19 21.13 -21.42 -12.69
CA LYS A 19 22.52 -21.85 -12.58
C LYS A 19 23.46 -20.98 -13.41
N HIS A 20 23.02 -20.53 -14.58
CA HIS A 20 23.83 -19.71 -15.48
C HIS A 20 23.99 -18.29 -14.94
N PHE A 21 22.92 -17.68 -14.42
CA PHE A 21 22.91 -16.27 -14.03
C PHE A 21 22.99 -16.00 -12.52
N GLY A 22 22.59 -16.96 -11.67
CA GLY A 22 22.41 -16.75 -10.23
C GLY A 22 23.68 -16.42 -9.45
N ASP A 23 24.86 -16.74 -9.99
CA ASP A 23 26.15 -16.38 -9.38
C ASP A 23 26.59 -14.94 -9.73
N HIS A 24 25.91 -14.29 -10.68
CA HIS A 24 26.33 -13.01 -11.26
C HIS A 24 25.30 -11.89 -11.11
N THR A 25 24.03 -12.25 -11.04
CA THR A 25 22.92 -11.29 -10.95
C THR A 25 21.70 -11.91 -10.29
N ASP A 26 20.76 -11.07 -9.88
CA ASP A 26 19.49 -11.52 -9.34
C ASP A 26 18.62 -12.14 -10.44
N VAL A 27 18.13 -13.34 -10.14
CA VAL A 27 17.21 -14.12 -10.98
C VAL A 27 15.92 -14.35 -10.20
N PHE A 28 14.82 -13.78 -10.67
CA PHE A 28 13.50 -13.97 -10.08
C PHE A 28 12.68 -14.91 -10.95
N VAL A 29 11.88 -15.76 -10.31
CA VAL A 29 11.03 -16.74 -11.00
C VAL A 29 9.60 -16.57 -10.51
N HIS A 30 8.67 -16.47 -11.45
CA HIS A 30 7.24 -16.45 -11.19
C HIS A 30 6.52 -17.31 -12.23
N ASN A 31 6.00 -18.46 -11.81
CA ASN A 31 5.41 -19.47 -12.71
C ASN A 31 6.36 -19.82 -13.88
N ASN A 32 6.00 -19.45 -15.11
CA ASN A 32 6.81 -19.67 -16.32
C ASN A 32 7.62 -18.43 -16.72
N ARG A 33 7.65 -17.38 -15.90
CA ARG A 33 8.39 -16.15 -16.16
C ARG A 33 9.69 -16.13 -15.34
N VAL A 34 10.80 -15.81 -16.01
CA VAL A 34 12.11 -15.64 -15.38
C VAL A 34 12.60 -14.23 -15.66
N ALA A 35 12.81 -13.44 -14.62
CA ALA A 35 13.41 -12.12 -14.71
C ALA A 35 14.89 -12.20 -14.34
N ILE A 36 15.73 -11.64 -15.20
CA ILE A 36 17.18 -11.58 -14.99
C ILE A 36 17.61 -10.12 -15.02
N VAL A 37 18.11 -9.63 -13.90
CA VAL A 37 18.48 -8.22 -13.73
C VAL A 37 19.74 -7.92 -14.55
N GLY A 38 19.71 -6.85 -15.34
CA GLY A 38 20.87 -6.37 -16.12
C GLY A 38 21.29 -7.22 -17.32
N ALA A 39 20.69 -8.40 -17.53
CA ALA A 39 21.01 -9.27 -18.66
C ALA A 39 20.43 -8.78 -19.99
N LYS A 40 21.15 -9.08 -21.07
CA LYS A 40 20.79 -8.88 -22.47
C LYS A 40 20.43 -10.21 -23.11
N GLU A 41 19.65 -10.17 -24.18
CA GLU A 41 19.31 -11.36 -24.96
C GLU A 41 20.55 -12.09 -25.53
N SER A 42 21.62 -11.34 -25.82
CA SER A 42 22.91 -11.88 -26.27
C SER A 42 23.63 -12.72 -25.22
N ASP A 43 23.22 -12.63 -23.95
CA ASP A 43 23.84 -13.35 -22.84
C ASP A 43 23.25 -14.77 -22.71
N LEU A 44 22.15 -15.06 -23.40
CA LEU A 44 21.52 -16.38 -23.43
C LEU A 44 22.23 -17.35 -24.39
N THR A 45 22.30 -18.61 -23.99
CA THR A 45 22.69 -19.72 -24.87
C THR A 45 21.60 -20.02 -25.89
N ALA A 46 21.96 -20.70 -26.98
CA ALA A 46 20.99 -21.13 -27.99
C ALA A 46 19.89 -22.04 -27.43
N ALA A 47 20.19 -22.83 -26.38
CA ALA A 47 19.22 -23.69 -25.72
C ALA A 47 18.22 -22.86 -24.89
N GLU A 48 18.69 -21.89 -24.12
CA GLU A 48 17.84 -20.99 -23.33
C GLU A 48 16.94 -20.13 -24.24
N GLN A 49 17.48 -19.61 -25.34
CA GLN A 49 16.69 -18.89 -26.35
C GLN A 49 15.62 -19.80 -26.98
N ALA A 50 15.94 -21.06 -27.27
CA ALA A 50 14.98 -22.01 -27.83
C ALA A 50 13.86 -22.38 -26.83
N ALA A 51 14.14 -22.34 -25.52
CA ALA A 51 13.17 -22.59 -24.46
C ALA A 51 12.20 -21.42 -24.23
N ALA A 52 12.60 -20.20 -24.59
CA ALA A 52 11.75 -19.01 -24.52
C ALA A 52 10.58 -19.09 -25.53
N GLU A 53 9.40 -18.76 -25.06
CA GLU A 53 8.23 -18.42 -25.87
C GLU A 53 8.29 -16.94 -26.28
N GLU A 54 8.64 -16.07 -25.33
CA GLU A 54 8.79 -14.63 -25.52
C GLU A 54 9.94 -14.09 -24.67
N ILE A 55 10.64 -13.07 -25.18
CA ILE A 55 11.67 -12.34 -24.44
C ILE A 55 11.30 -10.85 -24.43
N ILE A 56 11.07 -10.32 -23.23
CA ILE A 56 10.68 -8.93 -23.00
C ILE A 56 11.89 -8.15 -22.50
N MET A 57 12.37 -7.21 -23.32
CA MET A 57 13.49 -6.33 -23.00
C MET A 57 13.05 -4.95 -22.52
N GLN A 58 11.85 -4.50 -22.90
CA GLN A 58 11.26 -3.25 -22.43
C GLN A 58 10.33 -3.56 -21.27
N HIS A 59 10.82 -3.36 -20.05
CA HIS A 59 10.07 -3.55 -18.82
C HIS A 59 10.43 -2.43 -17.82
N PRO A 60 9.58 -2.15 -16.82
CA PRO A 60 9.91 -1.25 -15.73
C PRO A 60 11.19 -1.69 -15.02
N ALA A 61 11.93 -0.75 -14.41
CA ALA A 61 13.11 -1.07 -13.61
C ALA A 61 12.75 -1.91 -12.36
N ALA A 62 11.57 -1.66 -11.78
CA ALA A 62 10.99 -2.44 -10.69
C ALA A 62 10.36 -3.74 -11.23
N VAL A 63 11.19 -4.75 -11.46
CA VAL A 63 10.78 -5.95 -12.21
C VAL A 63 9.82 -6.81 -11.42
N GLN A 64 10.12 -7.14 -10.15
CA GLN A 64 9.24 -7.98 -9.33
C GLN A 64 7.89 -7.32 -9.11
N SER A 65 7.86 -5.99 -9.02
CA SER A 65 6.64 -5.20 -8.86
C SER A 65 5.80 -5.12 -10.14
N SER A 66 6.36 -5.49 -11.29
CA SER A 66 5.73 -5.27 -12.60
C SER A 66 4.75 -6.38 -12.96
N ARG A 67 3.61 -6.00 -13.53
CA ARG A 67 2.63 -6.96 -14.08
C ARG A 67 3.17 -7.76 -15.26
N LEU A 68 4.16 -7.21 -15.98
CA LEU A 68 4.88 -7.95 -17.02
C LEU A 68 5.65 -9.16 -16.48
N PHE A 69 6.12 -9.11 -15.23
CA PHE A 69 6.77 -10.26 -14.60
C PHE A 69 5.78 -11.13 -13.82
N HIS A 70 4.81 -10.50 -13.14
CA HIS A 70 3.78 -11.18 -12.35
C HIS A 70 2.39 -10.75 -12.82
N PRO A 71 1.78 -11.46 -13.79
CA PRO A 71 0.51 -11.03 -14.42
C PRO A 71 -0.71 -11.02 -13.49
N GLU A 72 -0.76 -11.96 -12.54
CA GLU A 72 -1.88 -12.21 -11.64
C GLU A 72 -1.91 -11.16 -10.52
N ASP A 73 -3.10 -10.77 -10.05
CA ASP A 73 -3.20 -9.81 -8.94
C ASP A 73 -2.68 -10.41 -7.63
N THR A 74 -1.89 -9.63 -6.90
CA THR A 74 -1.59 -9.90 -5.51
C THR A 74 -2.83 -9.64 -4.66
N VAL A 75 -3.22 -10.63 -3.87
CA VAL A 75 -4.31 -10.52 -2.89
C VAL A 75 -3.74 -10.59 -1.48
N ILE A 76 -3.99 -9.56 -0.69
CA ILE A 76 -3.59 -9.52 0.72
C ILE A 76 -4.72 -10.14 1.55
N ASN A 77 -4.41 -11.24 2.24
CA ASN A 77 -5.34 -11.94 3.11
C ASN A 77 -4.90 -11.77 4.57
N LEU A 78 -5.71 -11.05 5.35
CA LEU A 78 -5.59 -10.88 6.80
C LEU A 78 -6.71 -11.64 7.51
N ALA A 79 -6.78 -11.55 8.84
CA ALA A 79 -7.79 -12.28 9.62
C ALA A 79 -9.20 -11.75 9.37
N HIS A 80 -9.34 -10.43 9.17
CA HIS A 80 -10.64 -9.77 9.01
C HIS A 80 -10.80 -9.03 7.68
N THR A 81 -9.73 -8.92 6.89
CA THR A 81 -9.68 -8.10 5.68
C THR A 81 -9.05 -8.86 4.51
N ILE A 82 -9.66 -8.72 3.33
CA ILE A 82 -9.09 -9.17 2.05
C ILE A 82 -8.98 -7.93 1.14
N ILE A 83 -7.85 -7.75 0.46
CA ILE A 83 -7.55 -6.55 -0.33
C ILE A 83 -6.92 -6.94 -1.68
N GLY A 84 -7.45 -6.38 -2.76
CA GLY A 84 -7.00 -6.67 -4.13
C GLY A 84 -7.70 -7.87 -4.77
N GLY A 85 -7.45 -8.11 -6.06
CA GLY A 85 -8.07 -9.20 -6.82
C GLY A 85 -9.59 -9.15 -6.83
N GLY A 86 -10.17 -7.94 -6.87
CA GLY A 86 -11.62 -7.72 -6.82
C GLY A 86 -12.17 -7.44 -5.43
N HIS A 87 -11.38 -7.57 -4.36
CA HIS A 87 -11.81 -7.24 -3.00
C HIS A 87 -11.48 -5.80 -2.62
N PHE A 88 -12.45 -5.12 -2.01
CA PHE A 88 -12.33 -3.75 -1.52
C PHE A 88 -12.19 -3.70 0.01
N SER A 89 -11.35 -2.80 0.52
CA SER A 89 -11.19 -2.56 1.96
C SER A 89 -11.43 -1.11 2.37
N LEU A 90 -12.07 -0.94 3.54
CA LEU A 90 -12.20 0.36 4.20
C LEU A 90 -11.37 0.36 5.47
N SER A 91 -10.47 1.33 5.56
CA SER A 91 -9.67 1.61 6.74
C SER A 91 -9.98 2.98 7.33
N ALA A 92 -10.24 3.03 8.62
CA ALA A 92 -10.57 4.28 9.31
C ALA A 92 -10.04 4.27 10.75
N GLY A 93 -9.80 5.45 11.28
CA GLY A 93 -9.32 5.65 12.65
C GLY A 93 -8.63 7.01 12.83
N PRO A 94 -8.22 7.35 14.06
CA PRO A 94 -7.68 8.66 14.36
C PRO A 94 -6.28 8.86 13.80
N CYS A 95 -5.94 10.12 13.48
CA CYS A 95 -4.61 10.48 12.96
C CYS A 95 -3.49 10.06 13.91
N SER A 96 -3.69 10.33 15.20
CA SER A 96 -2.82 9.93 16.29
C SER A 96 -3.61 9.13 17.31
N VAL A 97 -2.97 8.17 17.97
CA VAL A 97 -3.54 7.58 19.18
C VAL A 97 -3.34 8.58 20.32
N GLU A 98 -4.42 9.11 20.86
CA GLU A 98 -4.39 10.17 21.89
C GLU A 98 -4.66 9.62 23.29
N SER A 99 -5.48 8.58 23.38
CA SER A 99 -5.75 7.82 24.61
C SER A 99 -6.39 6.47 24.27
N ALA A 100 -6.37 5.55 25.24
CA ALA A 100 -7.05 4.25 25.11
C ALA A 100 -8.57 4.39 24.92
N GLU A 101 -9.21 5.36 25.59
CA GLU A 101 -10.65 5.60 25.45
C GLU A 101 -11.00 6.17 24.07
N HIS A 102 -10.23 7.15 23.60
CA HIS A 102 -10.49 7.80 22.32
C HIS A 102 -10.34 6.80 21.16
N VAL A 103 -9.25 6.03 21.11
CA VAL A 103 -9.05 5.05 20.03
C VAL A 103 -10.10 3.94 20.04
N ARG A 104 -10.54 3.47 21.21
CA ARG A 104 -11.64 2.50 21.33
C ARG A 104 -12.95 3.05 20.79
N LYS A 105 -13.27 4.31 21.12
CA LYS A 105 -14.46 5.00 20.59
C LYS A 105 -14.40 5.12 19.06
N MET A 106 -13.25 5.53 18.51
CA MET A 106 -13.07 5.65 17.06
C MET A 106 -13.07 4.29 16.37
N ALA A 107 -12.55 3.24 16.99
CA ALA A 107 -12.63 1.87 16.46
C ALA A 107 -14.07 1.40 16.32
N ALA A 108 -14.93 1.66 17.31
CA ALA A 108 -16.36 1.36 17.21
C ALA A 108 -17.05 2.13 16.08
N VAL A 109 -16.70 3.42 15.89
CA VAL A 109 -17.20 4.22 14.75
C VAL A 109 -16.74 3.64 13.41
N ALA A 110 -15.45 3.31 13.28
CA ALA A 110 -14.89 2.70 12.09
C ALA A 110 -15.62 1.39 11.72
N LYS A 111 -15.78 0.50 12.70
CA LYS A 111 -16.49 -0.78 12.54
C LYS A 111 -17.95 -0.58 12.12
N ALA A 112 -18.64 0.38 12.73
CA ALA A 112 -20.03 0.69 12.38
C ALA A 112 -20.19 1.17 10.93
N GLY A 113 -19.19 1.86 10.38
CA GLY A 113 -19.15 2.24 8.96
C GLY A 113 -18.72 1.13 8.01
N GLY A 114 -18.44 -0.08 8.52
CA GLY A 114 -18.01 -1.23 7.73
C GLY A 114 -16.50 -1.32 7.49
N ALA A 115 -15.68 -0.57 8.23
CA ALA A 115 -14.24 -0.76 8.18
C ALA A 115 -13.85 -2.12 8.78
N THR A 116 -12.87 -2.76 8.15
CA THR A 116 -12.27 -4.03 8.64
C THR A 116 -10.83 -3.84 9.12
N LEU A 117 -10.22 -2.69 8.82
CA LEU A 117 -8.85 -2.34 9.16
C LEU A 117 -8.82 -1.04 9.98
N LEU A 118 -8.49 -1.12 11.27
CA LEU A 118 -8.33 0.04 12.14
C LEU A 118 -6.96 0.67 11.94
N ARG A 119 -6.95 1.97 11.61
CA ARG A 119 -5.70 2.73 11.47
C ARG A 119 -5.45 3.65 12.68
N GLY A 120 -4.19 3.89 13.00
CA GLY A 120 -3.82 4.85 14.06
C GLY A 120 -2.32 5.13 14.09
N GLY A 121 -1.93 6.38 14.37
CA GLY A 121 -0.51 6.77 14.46
C GLY A 121 -0.02 6.72 15.90
N ALA A 122 0.79 5.71 16.25
CA ALA A 122 1.45 5.64 17.55
C ALA A 122 2.71 6.52 17.64
N PHE A 123 3.40 6.69 16.50
CA PHE A 123 4.53 7.59 16.32
C PHE A 123 4.18 8.67 15.29
N LYS A 124 4.61 9.91 15.49
CA LYS A 124 4.26 11.04 14.60
C LYS A 124 5.50 11.74 14.04
N PRO A 125 5.67 11.83 12.71
CA PRO A 125 6.77 12.57 12.11
C PRO A 125 6.38 14.05 12.06
N ARG A 126 6.76 14.81 13.10
CA ARG A 126 6.37 16.22 13.24
C ARG A 126 7.45 17.15 12.69
N THR A 127 7.01 18.18 11.97
CA THR A 127 7.90 19.26 11.51
C THR A 127 8.50 20.05 12.68
N SER A 128 7.78 20.14 13.81
CA SER A 128 8.24 20.82 15.02
C SER A 128 8.50 19.81 16.15
N PRO A 129 9.66 19.87 16.84
CA PRO A 129 9.98 18.97 17.94
C PRO A 129 9.13 19.19 19.19
N TYR A 130 8.43 20.34 19.30
CA TYR A 130 7.58 20.66 20.46
C TYR A 130 6.13 20.20 20.28
N SER A 131 5.79 19.61 19.13
CA SER A 131 4.47 19.02 18.90
C SER A 131 4.35 17.67 19.58
N PHE A 132 3.12 17.19 19.79
CA PHE A 132 2.87 15.82 20.22
C PHE A 132 3.56 14.80 19.29
N GLN A 133 4.43 13.96 19.86
CA GLN A 133 5.28 13.01 19.15
C GLN A 133 4.62 11.62 18.99
N GLY A 134 3.52 11.37 19.68
CA GLY A 134 2.89 10.05 19.78
C GLY A 134 2.94 9.48 21.20
N LEU A 135 2.20 8.40 21.43
CA LEU A 135 2.27 7.60 22.67
C LEU A 135 3.23 6.41 22.54
N GLU A 136 3.92 6.29 21.40
CA GLU A 136 4.91 5.23 21.14
C GLU A 136 4.31 3.83 21.40
N GLU A 137 5.00 2.97 22.14
CA GLU A 137 4.54 1.59 22.38
C GLU A 137 3.19 1.52 23.12
N ASP A 138 2.89 2.45 24.04
CA ASP A 138 1.59 2.50 24.71
C ASP A 138 0.46 2.81 23.69
N GLY A 139 0.76 3.66 22.71
CA GLY A 139 -0.14 3.90 21.58
C GLY A 139 -0.41 2.65 20.75
N LEU A 140 0.61 1.81 20.53
CA LEU A 140 0.47 0.52 19.84
C LEU A 140 -0.42 -0.44 20.63
N LYS A 141 -0.21 -0.55 21.95
CA LYS A 141 -1.03 -1.38 22.85
C LYS A 141 -2.50 -0.98 22.82
N PHE A 142 -2.78 0.32 22.88
CA PHE A 142 -4.15 0.84 22.83
C PHE A 142 -4.83 0.57 21.49
N LEU A 143 -4.10 0.77 20.38
CA LEU A 143 -4.61 0.53 19.04
C LEU A 143 -4.90 -0.96 18.80
N ARG A 144 -3.99 -1.84 19.22
CA ARG A 144 -4.16 -3.30 19.15
C ARG A 144 -5.39 -3.76 19.92
N ALA A 145 -5.52 -3.33 21.19
CA ALA A 145 -6.67 -3.69 22.02
C ALA A 145 -7.99 -3.22 21.41
N ALA A 146 -8.03 -2.01 20.86
CA ALA A 146 -9.23 -1.48 20.20
C ALA A 146 -9.58 -2.24 18.90
N ALA A 147 -8.58 -2.68 18.13
CA ALA A 147 -8.79 -3.50 16.94
C ALA A 147 -9.35 -4.89 17.32
N ASP A 148 -8.77 -5.54 18.34
CA ASP A 148 -9.20 -6.86 18.82
C ASP A 148 -10.64 -6.83 19.36
N GLU A 149 -10.98 -5.81 20.14
CA GLU A 149 -12.33 -5.62 20.69
C GLU A 149 -13.41 -5.49 19.59
N GLN A 150 -13.04 -5.00 18.40
CA GLN A 150 -13.96 -4.80 17.27
C GLN A 150 -13.85 -5.88 16.18
N GLY A 151 -12.98 -6.88 16.35
CA GLY A 151 -12.67 -7.86 15.32
C GLY A 151 -12.26 -7.17 14.01
N MET A 152 -11.22 -6.33 14.09
CA MET A 152 -10.59 -5.64 12.97
C MET A 152 -9.09 -5.96 12.94
N ASP A 153 -8.52 -5.92 11.75
CA ASP A 153 -7.05 -5.90 11.60
C ASP A 153 -6.52 -4.49 11.96
N MET A 154 -5.23 -4.38 12.25
CA MET A 154 -4.56 -3.13 12.62
C MET A 154 -3.53 -2.71 11.58
N ILE A 155 -3.56 -1.42 11.22
CA ILE A 155 -2.50 -0.76 10.45
C ILE A 155 -1.92 0.45 11.20
N THR A 156 -0.61 0.48 11.34
CA THR A 156 0.11 1.62 11.95
C THR A 156 1.40 1.93 11.21
N GLU A 157 1.82 3.19 11.27
CA GLU A 157 3.06 3.66 10.66
C GLU A 157 4.29 3.25 11.47
N VAL A 158 5.31 2.78 10.77
CA VAL A 158 6.67 2.64 11.30
C VAL A 158 7.55 3.71 10.63
N MET A 159 8.30 4.45 11.44
CA MET A 159 9.06 5.62 10.97
C MET A 159 10.56 5.41 10.93
N ASP A 160 11.05 4.39 11.63
CA ASP A 160 12.47 4.14 11.88
C ASP A 160 12.72 2.62 11.88
N GLU A 161 13.88 2.19 11.38
CA GLU A 161 14.29 0.80 11.33
C GLU A 161 14.38 0.17 12.73
N MET A 162 14.75 0.96 13.75
CA MET A 162 14.85 0.51 15.14
C MET A 162 13.49 0.15 15.75
N HIS A 163 12.39 0.68 15.21
CA HIS A 163 11.05 0.42 15.71
C HIS A 163 10.35 -0.74 15.00
N VAL A 164 10.95 -1.30 13.94
CA VAL A 164 10.28 -2.33 13.11
C VAL A 164 9.92 -3.55 13.93
N ASP A 165 10.86 -4.09 14.73
CA ASP A 165 10.61 -5.29 15.54
C ASP A 165 9.52 -5.07 16.59
N MET A 166 9.56 -3.93 17.29
CA MET A 166 8.51 -3.55 18.26
C MET A 166 7.15 -3.38 17.58
N VAL A 167 7.07 -2.66 16.46
CA VAL A 167 5.79 -2.47 15.73
C VAL A 167 5.27 -3.81 15.19
N ASN A 168 6.16 -4.72 14.80
CA ASN A 168 5.82 -6.07 14.32
C ASN A 168 5.02 -6.88 15.35
N GLU A 169 5.20 -6.65 16.64
CA GLU A 169 4.47 -7.36 17.69
C GLU A 169 2.98 -7.01 17.72
N TYR A 170 2.60 -5.81 17.25
CA TYR A 170 1.25 -5.28 17.38
C TYR A 170 0.50 -5.19 16.05
N THR A 171 1.17 -4.74 14.98
CA THR A 171 0.50 -4.42 13.72
C THR A 171 0.19 -5.66 12.90
N ASP A 172 -0.89 -5.62 12.12
CA ASP A 172 -1.15 -6.62 11.06
C ASP A 172 -0.60 -6.14 9.72
N VAL A 173 -0.55 -4.81 9.52
CA VAL A 173 -0.01 -4.16 8.32
C VAL A 173 0.97 -3.06 8.72
N PHE A 174 2.18 -3.07 8.18
CA PHE A 174 3.10 -1.94 8.31
C PHE A 174 2.68 -0.82 7.35
N GLN A 175 2.54 0.40 7.84
CA GLN A 175 2.46 1.58 6.96
C GLN A 175 3.84 2.24 6.84
N ILE A 176 4.27 2.50 5.61
CA ILE A 176 5.38 3.41 5.32
C ILE A 176 4.79 4.72 4.83
N GLY A 177 4.95 5.78 5.63
CA GLY A 177 4.43 7.11 5.29
C GLY A 177 5.15 7.75 4.11
N ALA A 178 4.49 8.72 3.47
CA ALA A 178 4.99 9.41 2.28
C ALA A 178 6.39 10.04 2.43
N ARG A 179 6.78 10.45 3.64
CA ARG A 179 8.12 11.02 3.92
C ARG A 179 9.21 9.95 3.91
N ASN A 180 8.84 8.69 4.14
CA ASN A 180 9.74 7.55 4.23
C ASN A 180 9.67 6.64 2.98
N MET A 181 8.93 7.01 1.93
CA MET A 181 8.84 6.20 0.70
C MET A 181 10.22 5.90 0.11
N GLN A 182 11.20 6.81 0.24
CA GLN A 182 12.59 6.61 -0.22
C GLN A 182 13.58 6.43 0.93
N ASN A 183 13.10 6.09 2.13
CA ASN A 183 13.97 5.66 3.22
C ASN A 183 14.36 4.19 3.00
N PHE A 184 15.30 3.96 2.09
CA PHE A 184 15.65 2.61 1.63
C PHE A 184 16.15 1.68 2.75
N SER A 185 16.76 2.22 3.81
CA SER A 185 17.14 1.43 4.98
C SER A 185 15.90 0.87 5.69
N LEU A 186 14.89 1.72 5.93
CA LEU A 186 13.61 1.29 6.49
C LEU A 186 12.87 0.32 5.57
N LEU A 187 12.83 0.57 4.25
CA LEU A 187 12.19 -0.34 3.29
C LEU A 187 12.84 -1.73 3.30
N LYS A 188 14.18 -1.80 3.36
CA LYS A 188 14.92 -3.07 3.50
C LYS A 188 14.64 -3.76 4.83
N ALA A 189 14.51 -3.01 5.92
CA ALA A 189 14.18 -3.58 7.23
C ALA A 189 12.78 -4.21 7.22
N VAL A 190 11.78 -3.49 6.70
CA VAL A 190 10.40 -3.98 6.59
C VAL A 190 10.25 -5.08 5.53
N GLY A 191 11.05 -5.06 4.47
CA GLY A 191 11.11 -6.14 3.47
C GLY A 191 11.56 -7.49 4.03
N LYS A 192 12.29 -7.49 5.16
CA LYS A 192 12.65 -8.74 5.87
C LYS A 192 11.53 -9.29 6.74
N MET A 193 10.49 -8.49 7.01
CA MET A 193 9.31 -8.93 7.77
C MET A 193 8.38 -9.76 6.89
N ARG A 194 7.40 -10.43 7.51
CA ARG A 194 6.44 -11.32 6.84
C ARG A 194 4.99 -10.90 7.08
N LYS A 195 4.79 -9.59 7.22
CA LYS A 195 3.47 -8.96 7.31
C LYS A 195 3.30 -7.98 6.15
N PRO A 196 2.05 -7.73 5.69
CA PRO A 196 1.81 -6.81 4.60
C PRO A 196 2.30 -5.39 4.86
N VAL A 197 2.60 -4.66 3.78
CA VAL A 197 3.11 -3.29 3.81
C VAL A 197 2.23 -2.37 2.96
N LEU A 198 1.66 -1.33 3.56
CA LEU A 198 1.06 -0.21 2.85
C LEU A 198 2.13 0.86 2.60
N LEU A 199 2.57 0.98 1.35
CA LEU A 199 3.56 1.96 0.92
C LEU A 199 2.89 3.21 0.36
N LYS A 200 2.96 4.32 1.10
CA LYS A 200 2.40 5.60 0.64
C LYS A 200 3.33 6.29 -0.35
N ARG A 201 2.76 6.76 -1.46
CA ARG A 201 3.47 7.59 -2.44
C ARG A 201 4.05 8.84 -1.79
N GLY A 202 5.30 9.13 -2.10
CA GLY A 202 5.98 10.34 -1.68
C GLY A 202 5.35 11.57 -2.31
N MET A 203 5.33 12.69 -1.59
CA MET A 203 4.70 13.94 -2.06
C MET A 203 5.28 14.45 -3.39
N SER A 204 6.47 14.03 -3.79
CA SER A 204 7.05 14.37 -5.09
C SER A 204 7.54 13.14 -5.85
N GLY A 205 7.05 11.96 -5.47
CA GLY A 205 7.41 10.70 -6.11
C GLY A 205 6.67 10.54 -7.44
N THR A 206 7.39 10.16 -8.48
CA THR A 206 6.79 9.63 -9.70
C THR A 206 6.19 8.24 -9.45
N ILE A 207 5.45 7.70 -10.42
CA ILE A 207 4.98 6.31 -10.38
C ILE A 207 6.18 5.35 -10.37
N ASP A 208 7.21 5.64 -11.16
CA ASP A 208 8.45 4.86 -11.17
C ASP A 208 9.14 4.88 -9.81
N ASP A 209 9.20 6.03 -9.11
CA ASP A 209 9.80 6.10 -7.76
C ASP A 209 9.03 5.22 -6.76
N LEU A 210 7.70 5.21 -6.83
CA LEU A 210 6.86 4.38 -5.98
C LEU A 210 7.06 2.89 -6.28
N MET A 211 7.07 2.51 -7.56
CA MET A 211 7.33 1.12 -7.97
C MET A 211 8.72 0.65 -7.53
N ASN A 212 9.76 1.49 -7.70
CA ASN A 212 11.10 1.16 -7.24
C ASN A 212 11.16 1.05 -5.71
N ALA A 213 10.45 1.90 -4.97
CA ALA A 213 10.36 1.76 -3.52
C ALA A 213 9.68 0.45 -3.08
N ALA A 214 8.64 0.00 -3.81
CA ALA A 214 8.05 -1.32 -3.60
C ALA A 214 9.04 -2.45 -3.92
N GLU A 215 9.83 -2.31 -4.98
CA GLU A 215 10.88 -3.27 -5.36
C GLU A 215 11.92 -3.48 -4.24
N TYR A 216 12.27 -2.42 -3.49
CA TYR A 216 13.17 -2.54 -2.34
C TYR A 216 12.59 -3.43 -1.22
N ILE A 217 11.27 -3.41 -1.02
CA ILE A 217 10.58 -4.27 -0.06
C ILE A 217 10.54 -5.71 -0.61
N ALA A 218 10.15 -5.87 -1.88
CA ALA A 218 10.06 -7.17 -2.56
C ALA A 218 11.42 -7.90 -2.59
N ALA A 219 12.51 -7.17 -2.85
CA ALA A 219 13.89 -7.70 -2.81
C ALA A 219 14.30 -8.20 -1.41
N GLY A 220 13.64 -7.76 -0.33
CA GLY A 220 13.80 -8.33 1.01
C GLY A 220 13.09 -9.68 1.22
N GLY A 221 12.34 -10.13 0.23
CA GLY A 221 11.53 -11.35 0.24
C GLY A 221 10.10 -11.15 0.75
N ASN A 222 9.62 -9.91 0.87
CA ASN A 222 8.23 -9.60 1.22
C ASN A 222 7.50 -8.99 0.04
N THR A 223 6.67 -9.79 -0.63
CA THR A 223 5.85 -9.37 -1.78
C THR A 223 4.41 -9.00 -1.39
N GLN A 224 4.09 -8.99 -0.10
CA GLN A 224 2.78 -8.57 0.40
C GLN A 224 2.69 -7.05 0.50
N ILE A 225 2.66 -6.37 -0.65
CA ILE A 225 2.73 -4.91 -0.75
C ILE A 225 1.41 -4.36 -1.28
N MET A 226 0.97 -3.24 -0.71
CA MET A 226 -0.12 -2.40 -1.20
C MET A 226 0.43 -1.01 -1.47
N LEU A 227 0.05 -0.42 -2.60
CA LEU A 227 0.48 0.93 -2.98
C LEU A 227 -0.59 1.94 -2.58
N CYS A 228 -0.21 3.11 -2.08
CA CYS A 228 -1.18 4.10 -1.63
C CYS A 228 -0.95 5.48 -2.26
N GLU A 229 -1.88 5.89 -3.11
CA GLU A 229 -1.95 7.24 -3.66
C GLU A 229 -2.54 8.20 -2.62
N ARG A 230 -1.80 9.28 -2.35
CA ARG A 230 -2.11 10.21 -1.24
C ARG A 230 -1.88 11.69 -1.60
N GLY A 231 -1.82 11.98 -2.89
CA GLY A 231 -1.58 13.28 -3.47
C GLY A 231 -0.10 13.64 -3.58
N ILE A 232 0.20 14.35 -4.67
CA ILE A 232 1.50 14.92 -4.99
C ILE A 232 1.51 16.45 -4.81
N ARG A 233 2.69 16.99 -4.55
CA ARG A 233 2.95 18.43 -4.49
C ARG A 233 2.96 18.98 -5.90
N THR A 234 2.17 20.03 -6.10
CA THR A 234 2.19 20.83 -7.32
C THR A 234 2.47 22.29 -6.95
N PHE A 235 2.22 23.21 -7.88
CA PHE A 235 2.35 24.64 -7.65
C PHE A 235 1.19 25.22 -6.80
N ASP A 236 0.05 24.53 -6.69
CA ASP A 236 -1.10 24.97 -5.90
C ASP A 236 -1.10 24.28 -4.52
N ASN A 237 -1.20 25.11 -3.48
CA ASN A 237 -1.35 24.68 -2.09
C ASN A 237 -2.38 25.50 -1.32
N LYS A 238 -3.18 26.33 -2.03
CA LYS A 238 -4.11 27.27 -1.40
C LYS A 238 -5.40 26.59 -0.98
N TYR A 239 -5.92 25.71 -1.83
CA TYR A 239 -7.22 25.05 -1.62
C TYR A 239 -7.09 23.59 -1.20
N THR A 240 -5.93 22.99 -1.46
CA THR A 240 -5.66 21.59 -1.17
C THR A 240 -4.25 21.45 -0.60
N ARG A 241 -4.03 20.46 0.28
CA ARG A 241 -2.70 20.17 0.82
C ARG A 241 -1.77 19.59 -0.25
N ASN A 242 -2.32 18.72 -1.09
CA ASN A 242 -1.66 18.10 -2.24
C ASN A 242 -2.69 18.01 -3.38
N THR A 243 -2.21 17.86 -4.61
CA THR A 243 -3.05 17.50 -5.75
C THR A 243 -3.25 15.98 -5.75
N PHE A 244 -4.50 15.54 -5.61
CA PHE A 244 -4.84 14.12 -5.60
C PHE A 244 -4.77 13.55 -7.01
N ASP A 245 -3.79 12.68 -7.28
CA ASP A 245 -3.54 12.10 -8.59
C ASP A 245 -4.38 10.84 -8.79
N VAL A 246 -5.69 11.01 -8.96
CA VAL A 246 -6.64 9.88 -9.10
C VAL A 246 -6.28 8.96 -10.27
N GLY A 247 -5.68 9.50 -11.34
CA GLY A 247 -5.23 8.72 -12.50
C GLY A 247 -4.13 7.71 -12.16
N ALA A 248 -3.38 7.94 -11.08
CA ALA A 248 -2.38 6.98 -10.59
C ALA A 248 -2.99 5.61 -10.28
N VAL A 249 -4.26 5.55 -9.86
CA VAL A 249 -4.94 4.28 -9.56
C VAL A 249 -4.93 3.35 -10.77
N SER A 250 -5.44 3.82 -11.90
CA SER A 250 -5.51 3.03 -13.13
C SER A 250 -4.12 2.71 -13.69
N VAL A 251 -3.19 3.67 -13.63
CA VAL A 251 -1.80 3.46 -14.09
C VAL A 251 -1.10 2.38 -13.25
N LEU A 252 -1.25 2.41 -11.93
CA LEU A 252 -0.64 1.41 -11.05
C LEU A 252 -1.24 0.02 -11.24
N HIS A 253 -2.55 -0.08 -11.50
CA HIS A 253 -3.17 -1.36 -11.86
C HIS A 253 -2.66 -1.92 -13.18
N GLU A 254 -2.40 -1.08 -14.19
CA GLU A 254 -1.82 -1.53 -15.45
C GLU A 254 -0.37 -2.00 -15.28
N LEU A 255 0.44 -1.22 -14.56
CA LEU A 255 1.87 -1.45 -14.45
C LEU A 255 2.25 -2.50 -13.40
N THR A 256 1.45 -2.65 -12.35
CA THR A 256 1.75 -3.49 -11.19
C THR A 256 0.63 -4.47 -10.91
N HIS A 257 0.96 -5.53 -10.17
CA HIS A 257 -0.01 -6.51 -9.67
C HIS A 257 -0.43 -6.24 -8.22
N PHE A 258 0.06 -5.17 -7.59
CA PHE A 258 -0.26 -4.85 -6.20
C PHE A 258 -1.62 -4.18 -6.07
N PRO A 259 -2.35 -4.37 -4.95
CA PRO A 259 -3.52 -3.58 -4.64
C PRO A 259 -3.18 -2.09 -4.51
N VAL A 260 -4.10 -1.24 -4.96
CA VAL A 260 -3.94 0.22 -4.96
C VAL A 260 -4.98 0.87 -4.06
N ILE A 261 -4.52 1.52 -3.01
CA ILE A 261 -5.30 2.18 -1.97
C ILE A 261 -5.25 3.70 -2.17
N VAL A 262 -6.29 4.41 -1.75
CA VAL A 262 -6.29 5.89 -1.76
C VAL A 262 -6.43 6.49 -0.36
N ASP A 263 -5.73 7.60 -0.12
CA ASP A 263 -5.79 8.40 1.11
C ASP A 263 -6.30 9.82 0.81
N PRO A 264 -7.63 10.02 0.74
CA PRO A 264 -8.22 11.31 0.43
C PRO A 264 -8.03 12.33 1.57
N SER A 265 -7.92 11.86 2.82
CA SER A 265 -7.70 12.73 3.99
C SER A 265 -6.40 13.51 3.87
N HIS A 266 -5.29 12.82 3.63
CA HIS A 266 -3.98 13.47 3.53
C HIS A 266 -3.69 14.08 2.15
N ALA A 267 -4.34 13.58 1.09
CA ALA A 267 -4.30 14.21 -0.22
C ALA A 267 -4.92 15.61 -0.13
N MET A 268 -6.10 15.73 0.45
CA MET A 268 -6.84 16.99 0.46
C MET A 268 -6.50 17.90 1.62
N GLY A 269 -6.33 17.34 2.82
CA GLY A 269 -6.04 18.13 4.02
C GLY A 269 -7.21 19.00 4.51
N HIS A 270 -8.43 18.76 4.00
CA HIS A 270 -9.64 19.46 4.41
C HIS A 270 -10.85 18.52 4.38
N THR A 271 -11.62 18.49 5.46
CA THR A 271 -12.72 17.55 5.72
C THR A 271 -13.76 17.54 4.57
N ASP A 272 -14.18 18.71 4.09
CA ASP A 272 -15.18 18.84 3.01
C ASP A 272 -14.78 18.17 1.69
N LEU A 273 -13.49 17.95 1.47
CA LEU A 273 -12.95 17.34 0.26
C LEU A 273 -12.69 15.84 0.41
N VAL A 274 -12.72 15.29 1.63
CA VAL A 274 -12.42 13.88 1.88
C VAL A 274 -13.45 12.98 1.22
N THR A 275 -14.74 13.20 1.50
CA THR A 275 -15.83 12.38 0.97
C THR A 275 -15.88 12.35 -0.57
N PRO A 276 -15.91 13.49 -1.30
CA PRO A 276 -15.97 13.43 -2.75
C PRO A 276 -14.73 12.75 -3.35
N MET A 277 -13.56 12.86 -2.73
CA MET A 277 -12.33 12.24 -3.24
C MET A 277 -12.21 10.76 -2.89
N ALA A 278 -12.74 10.32 -1.74
CA ALA A 278 -12.90 8.90 -1.44
C ALA A 278 -13.76 8.21 -2.50
N VAL A 279 -14.88 8.86 -2.86
CA VAL A 279 -15.76 8.40 -3.94
C VAL A 279 -15.04 8.39 -5.29
N ALA A 280 -14.31 9.45 -5.63
CA ALA A 280 -13.57 9.52 -6.89
C ALA A 280 -12.49 8.43 -7.02
N GLY A 281 -11.71 8.18 -5.96
CA GLY A 281 -10.71 7.12 -5.95
C GLY A 281 -11.33 5.73 -6.06
N THR A 282 -12.46 5.49 -5.39
CA THR A 282 -13.23 4.25 -5.52
C THR A 282 -13.74 4.06 -6.95
N ALA A 283 -14.32 5.12 -7.55
CA ALA A 283 -14.79 5.10 -8.94
C ALA A 283 -13.67 4.88 -9.96
N ALA A 284 -12.45 5.31 -9.66
CA ALA A 284 -11.26 5.07 -10.47
C ALA A 284 -10.72 3.63 -10.36
N GLY A 285 -11.29 2.82 -9.46
CA GLY A 285 -11.00 1.41 -9.31
C GLY A 285 -10.19 1.04 -8.08
N ALA A 286 -9.90 1.95 -7.14
CA ALA A 286 -9.05 1.64 -5.99
C ALA A 286 -9.56 0.42 -5.19
N ASP A 287 -8.64 -0.43 -4.71
CA ASP A 287 -8.92 -1.64 -3.92
C ASP A 287 -9.16 -1.32 -2.43
N GLY A 288 -9.07 -0.05 -2.07
CA GLY A 288 -9.46 0.39 -0.75
C GLY A 288 -9.26 1.88 -0.51
N VAL A 289 -9.81 2.32 0.60
CA VAL A 289 -9.71 3.70 1.07
C VAL A 289 -9.22 3.71 2.51
N VAL A 290 -8.24 4.57 2.82
CA VAL A 290 -7.83 4.90 4.18
C VAL A 290 -8.21 6.33 4.53
N VAL A 291 -8.98 6.53 5.60
CA VAL A 291 -9.43 7.86 6.05
C VAL A 291 -9.13 8.13 7.52
N GLU A 292 -9.05 9.41 7.86
CA GLU A 292 -8.95 9.87 9.24
C GLU A 292 -10.32 10.22 9.81
N ILE A 293 -10.59 9.76 11.03
CA ILE A 293 -11.81 10.11 11.79
C ILE A 293 -11.45 10.64 13.17
N HIS A 294 -12.25 11.57 13.69
CA HIS A 294 -12.08 12.13 15.03
C HIS A 294 -13.41 12.70 15.51
N ASP A 295 -13.80 12.50 16.77
CA ASP A 295 -15.06 13.02 17.32
C ASP A 295 -15.01 14.51 17.64
N ASP A 296 -13.85 15.00 18.08
CA ASP A 296 -13.55 16.43 18.25
C ASP A 296 -12.36 16.95 17.42
N PRO A 297 -12.49 17.08 16.07
CA PRO A 297 -11.37 17.46 15.22
C PRO A 297 -10.73 18.82 15.55
N ALA A 298 -11.46 19.73 16.22
CA ALA A 298 -10.95 21.05 16.59
C ALA A 298 -9.85 20.97 17.68
N HIS A 299 -9.86 19.92 18.49
CA HIS A 299 -8.90 19.69 19.58
C HIS A 299 -7.97 18.50 19.34
N ALA A 300 -8.00 17.90 18.14
CA ALA A 300 -7.13 16.80 17.77
C ALA A 300 -5.65 17.16 17.89
N PHE A 301 -4.82 16.23 18.37
CA PHE A 301 -3.37 16.44 18.58
C PHE A 301 -2.58 16.56 17.27
N SER A 302 -3.20 16.12 16.18
CA SER A 302 -2.69 16.24 14.82
C SER A 302 -3.83 16.21 13.82
N ASP A 303 -3.70 16.96 12.73
CA ASP A 303 -4.42 16.69 11.48
C ASP A 303 -5.96 16.75 11.58
N GLY A 304 -6.48 17.51 12.55
CA GLY A 304 -7.92 17.71 12.74
C GLY A 304 -8.64 18.35 11.55
N ALA A 305 -7.96 19.15 10.73
CA ALA A 305 -8.57 19.82 9.58
C ALA A 305 -9.16 18.86 8.52
N GLN A 306 -8.63 17.63 8.42
CA GLN A 306 -9.09 16.61 7.48
C GLN A 306 -9.81 15.42 8.11
N ALA A 307 -9.88 15.37 9.45
CA ALA A 307 -10.50 14.25 10.14
C ALA A 307 -12.02 14.37 10.05
N LEU A 308 -12.67 13.35 9.50
CA LEU A 308 -14.12 13.28 9.43
C LEU A 308 -14.70 13.06 10.84
N LYS A 309 -15.77 13.78 11.16
CA LYS A 309 -16.60 13.44 12.31
C LYS A 309 -17.33 12.11 12.08
N PRO A 310 -17.77 11.42 13.14
CA PRO A 310 -18.45 10.12 13.00
C PRO A 310 -19.62 10.12 12.00
N ASP A 311 -20.48 11.12 12.02
CA ASP A 311 -21.61 11.27 11.10
C ASP A 311 -21.15 11.46 9.63
N GLN A 312 -20.11 12.28 9.42
CA GLN A 312 -19.50 12.49 8.12
C GLN A 312 -18.84 11.21 7.57
N PHE A 313 -18.18 10.44 8.45
CA PHE A 313 -17.60 9.16 8.10
C PHE A 313 -18.67 8.15 7.68
N MET A 314 -19.77 8.04 8.42
CA MET A 314 -20.87 7.14 8.06
C MET A 314 -21.46 7.47 6.68
N GLU A 315 -21.65 8.76 6.39
CA GLU A 315 -22.12 9.20 5.08
C GLU A 315 -21.10 8.92 3.97
N MET A 316 -19.81 9.12 4.23
CA MET A 316 -18.75 8.80 3.29
C MET A 316 -18.69 7.30 2.99
N ALA A 317 -18.69 6.46 4.02
CA ALA A 317 -18.62 5.01 3.91
C ALA A 317 -19.79 4.47 3.08
N LYS A 318 -21.02 4.96 3.33
CA LYS A 318 -22.21 4.61 2.54
C LYS A 318 -22.04 4.93 1.05
N ARG A 319 -21.48 6.10 0.72
CA ARG A 319 -21.26 6.51 -0.68
C ARG A 319 -20.17 5.69 -1.35
N VAL A 320 -19.08 5.44 -0.64
CA VAL A 320 -17.98 4.60 -1.13
C VAL A 320 -18.48 3.18 -1.42
N GLN A 321 -19.21 2.56 -0.49
CA GLN A 321 -19.79 1.22 -0.69
C GLN A 321 -20.77 1.18 -1.87
N ALA A 322 -21.60 2.21 -2.05
CA ALA A 322 -22.53 2.28 -3.18
C ALA A 322 -21.81 2.36 -4.53
N VAL A 323 -20.69 3.10 -4.59
CA VAL A 323 -19.89 3.23 -5.82
C VAL A 323 -19.03 1.98 -6.04
N GLU A 324 -18.47 1.40 -5.00
CA GLU A 324 -17.73 0.14 -5.05
C GLU A 324 -18.59 -0.98 -5.63
N ALA A 325 -19.82 -1.15 -5.14
CA ALA A 325 -20.75 -2.16 -5.66
C ALA A 325 -21.06 -1.96 -7.16
N LEU A 326 -21.14 -0.70 -7.61
CA LEU A 326 -21.33 -0.38 -9.03
C LEU A 326 -20.09 -0.74 -9.86
N VAL A 327 -18.90 -0.36 -9.39
CA VAL A 327 -17.62 -0.62 -10.07
C VAL A 327 -17.31 -2.12 -10.11
N ALA A 328 -17.58 -2.85 -9.02
CA ALA A 328 -17.42 -4.29 -8.95
C ALA A 328 -18.28 -5.01 -10.00
N GLY A 329 -19.52 -4.57 -10.20
CA GLY A 329 -20.40 -5.09 -11.26
C GLY A 329 -19.83 -4.93 -12.67
N TRP A 330 -19.07 -3.87 -12.95
CA TRP A 330 -18.44 -3.70 -14.26
C TRP A 330 -17.29 -4.67 -14.51
N ARG A 331 -16.63 -5.15 -13.45
CA ARG A 331 -15.53 -6.12 -13.56
C ARG A 331 -16.03 -7.52 -13.90
N GLU A 332 -17.25 -7.88 -13.47
CA GLU A 332 -17.87 -9.17 -13.78
C GLU A 332 -18.37 -9.25 -15.23
N GLU A 333 -18.62 -8.11 -15.88
CA GLU A 333 -19.08 -8.03 -17.28
C GLU A 333 -17.96 -8.04 -18.33
N ALA A 334 -16.70 -7.79 -17.91
CA ALA A 334 -15.53 -7.64 -18.78
C ALA A 334 -14.73 -8.94 -18.96
#